data_AF-A0A0K8UZT0-F1
#
_entry.id   AF-A0A0K8UZT0-F1
#
_cell.length_a   1.000
_cell.length_b   1.000
_cell.length_c   1.000
_cell.angle_alpha   90.00
_cell.angle_beta   90.00
_cell.angle_gamma   90.00
#
_symmetry.space_group_name_H-M   'P 1'
#
loop_
_entity.id
_entity.type
_entity.pdbx_description
1 polymer ?
#
loop_
_entity_poly.entity_id
_entity_poly.type
_entity_poly.pdbx_seq_one_letter_code
_entity_poly.pdbx_strand_id
1 'polypeptide(L)'
;EEGNPSLIESLIIAEYLDEKYPEVPLFPKDPLKKAQDKILIERFNAVTSAMYKVFLGGTAVAPGALTEISTGLDIFEKELNSRGTPYFGGDKPGMLDYMIWPWCERSAMLKYLLP
;
A
#
# COMPACT_ATOMS: atom_id res chain seq x y z
N GLU A 1 26.04 10.38 -14.78
CA GLU A 1 26.75 9.31 -14.04
C GLU A 1 27.06 8.20 -15.03
N GLU A 2 28.36 7.92 -15.24
CA GLU A 2 28.81 6.85 -16.13
C GLU A 2 28.58 5.48 -15.46
N GLY A 3 27.96 4.55 -16.19
CA GLY A 3 28.05 3.11 -15.96
C GLY A 3 26.80 2.42 -15.41
N ASN A 4 26.08 3.00 -14.44
CA ASN A 4 24.85 2.42 -13.88
C ASN A 4 23.91 3.51 -13.34
N PRO A 5 22.81 3.86 -14.03
CA PRO A 5 21.87 4.84 -13.52
C PRO A 5 21.16 4.31 -12.26
N SER A 6 21.11 5.13 -11.22
CA SER A 6 20.38 4.81 -9.98
C SER A 6 18.88 5.00 -10.15
N LEU A 7 18.07 4.13 -9.55
CA LEU A 7 16.62 4.27 -9.45
C LEU A 7 16.23 4.72 -8.04
N ILE A 8 15.30 5.67 -7.96
CA ILE A 8 14.69 6.18 -6.73
C ILE A 8 13.16 6.02 -6.83
N GLU A 9 12.45 6.28 -5.73
CA GLU A 9 11.02 6.02 -5.53
C GLU A 9 10.66 4.54 -5.48
N SER A 10 10.08 4.11 -4.36
CA SER A 10 9.80 2.70 -4.08
C SER A 10 8.92 2.04 -5.14
N LEU A 11 7.86 2.71 -5.59
CA LEU A 11 6.96 2.19 -6.62
C LEU A 11 7.64 2.10 -8.00
N ILE A 12 8.50 3.06 -8.34
CA ILE A 12 9.26 3.03 -9.60
C ILE A 12 10.26 1.87 -9.59
N ILE A 13 10.98 1.69 -8.47
CA ILE A 13 11.90 0.56 -8.29
C ILE A 13 11.13 -0.76 -8.39
N ALA A 14 9.98 -0.89 -7.73
CA ALA A 14 9.16 -2.10 -7.76
C ALA A 14 8.63 -2.41 -9.16
N GLU A 15 8.15 -1.41 -9.90
CA GLU A 15 7.68 -1.57 -11.29
C GLU A 15 8.83 -1.96 -12.23
N TYR A 16 10.01 -1.36 -12.08
CA TYR A 16 11.21 -1.76 -12.83
C TYR A 16 11.58 -3.22 -12.57
N LEU A 17 11.54 -3.68 -11.32
CA LEU A 17 11.84 -5.07 -10.97
C LEU A 17 10.80 -6.03 -11.56
N ASP A 18 9.53 -5.66 -11.54
CA ASP A 18 8.43 -6.46 -12.12
C ASP A 18 8.57 -6.61 -13.66
N GLU A 19 9.01 -5.55 -14.34
CA GLU A 19 9.27 -5.57 -15.78
C GLU A 19 10.55 -6.32 -16.14
N LYS A 20 11.59 -6.20 -15.30
CA LYS A 20 12.90 -6.83 -15.53
C LYS A 20 12.89 -8.34 -15.27
N TYR A 21 12.10 -8.81 -14.32
CA TYR A 21 12.02 -10.21 -13.90
C TYR A 21 10.59 -10.76 -14.03
N PRO A 22 10.15 -11.09 -15.26
CA PRO A 22 8.74 -11.38 -15.57
C PRO A 22 8.27 -12.79 -15.18
N GLU A 23 9.11 -13.62 -14.57
CA GLU A 23 8.81 -15.01 -14.21
C GLU A 23 7.67 -15.12 -13.19
N VAL A 24 7.58 -14.16 -12.28
CA VAL A 24 6.55 -14.07 -11.24
C VAL A 24 6.00 -12.64 -11.23
N PRO A 25 5.11 -12.29 -12.17
CA PRO A 25 4.61 -10.92 -12.28
C PRO A 25 3.74 -10.57 -11.07
N LEU A 26 4.01 -9.41 -10.48
CA LEU A 26 3.29 -8.82 -9.36
C LEU A 26 2.12 -7.96 -9.81
N PHE A 27 2.26 -7.22 -10.92
CA PHE A 27 1.12 -6.55 -11.53
C PHE A 27 0.30 -7.52 -12.41
N PRO A 28 -1.03 -7.29 -12.51
CA PRO A 28 -1.84 -8.02 -13.47
C PRO A 28 -1.44 -7.66 -14.91
N LYS A 29 -1.51 -8.63 -15.82
CA LYS A 29 -1.23 -8.43 -17.24
C LYS A 29 -2.28 -7.56 -17.94
N ASP A 30 -3.50 -7.52 -17.39
CA ASP A 30 -4.57 -6.66 -17.89
C ASP A 30 -4.23 -5.18 -17.58
N PRO A 31 -4.12 -4.31 -18.59
CA PRO A 31 -3.70 -2.92 -18.37
C PRO A 31 -4.66 -2.11 -17.51
N LEU A 32 -5.97 -2.37 -17.58
CA LEU A 32 -6.97 -1.66 -16.79
C LEU A 32 -6.84 -2.05 -15.31
N LYS A 33 -6.70 -3.35 -15.01
CA LYS A 33 -6.46 -3.81 -13.65
C LYS A 33 -5.14 -3.28 -13.08
N LYS A 34 -4.07 -3.24 -13.89
CA LYS A 34 -2.79 -2.64 -13.47
C LYS A 34 -2.97 -1.17 -13.11
N ALA A 35 -3.71 -0.41 -13.91
CA ALA A 35 -4.00 0.99 -13.61
C ALA A 35 -4.85 1.16 -12.34
N GLN A 36 -5.84 0.30 -12.12
CA GLN A 36 -6.67 0.30 -10.90
C GLN A 36 -5.83 0.00 -9.65
N ASP A 37 -4.91 -0.97 -9.71
CA ASP A 37 -3.98 -1.27 -8.62
C ASP A 37 -3.08 -0.08 -8.31
N LYS A 38 -2.56 0.61 -9.34
CA LYS A 38 -1.75 1.83 -9.16
C LYS A 38 -2.53 2.96 -8.49
N ILE A 39 -3.81 3.14 -8.85
CA ILE A 39 -4.70 4.12 -8.18
C ILE A 39 -4.88 3.78 -6.70
N LEU A 40 -5.04 2.50 -6.36
CA LEU A 40 -5.19 2.06 -4.98
C LEU A 40 -3.90 2.26 -4.18
N ILE A 41 -2.72 1.97 -4.75
CA ILE A 41 -1.43 2.28 -4.13
C ILE A 41 -1.33 3.77 -3.81
N GLU A 42 -1.66 4.64 -4.78
CA GLU A 42 -1.63 6.09 -4.57
C GLU A 42 -2.63 6.54 -3.49
N ARG A 43 -3.85 6.01 -3.49
CA ARG A 43 -4.87 6.32 -2.47
C ARG A 43 -4.43 5.90 -1.07
N PHE A 44 -3.60 4.87 -0.94
CA PHE A 44 -3.08 4.42 0.36
C PHE A 44 -2.16 5.47 1.00
N ASN A 45 -1.61 6.44 0.25
CA ASN A 45 -0.81 7.54 0.80
C ASN A 45 -1.55 8.36 1.87
N ALA A 46 -2.88 8.47 1.77
CA ALA A 46 -3.70 9.12 2.81
C ALA A 46 -3.68 8.34 4.13
N VAL A 47 -3.79 7.00 4.06
CA VAL A 47 -3.72 6.11 5.22
C VAL A 47 -2.33 6.19 5.85
N THR A 48 -1.28 6.11 5.02
CA THR A 48 0.12 6.29 5.44
C THR A 48 0.33 7.60 6.18
N SER A 49 -0.14 8.71 5.62
CA SER A 49 0.00 10.04 6.23
C SER A 49 -0.71 10.13 7.58
N ALA A 50 -1.91 9.55 7.70
CA ALA A 50 -2.66 9.51 8.95
C ALA A 50 -1.96 8.62 10.01
N MET A 51 -1.39 7.49 9.63
CA MET A 51 -0.57 6.66 10.54
C MET A 51 0.65 7.43 11.05
N TYR A 52 1.35 8.16 10.18
CA TYR A 52 2.47 9.00 10.61
C TYR A 52 2.04 10.06 11.63
N LYS A 53 0.86 10.68 11.47
CA LYS A 53 0.33 11.63 12.47
C LYS A 53 0.22 10.97 13.84
N VAL A 54 -0.26 9.73 13.92
CA VAL A 54 -0.35 9.00 15.20
C VAL A 54 1.04 8.67 15.73
N PHE A 55 1.92 8.15 14.87
CA PHE A 55 3.25 7.68 15.27
C PHE A 55 4.16 8.80 15.80
N LEU A 56 4.01 10.02 15.26
CA LEU A 56 4.87 11.16 15.61
C LEU A 56 4.16 12.21 16.48
N GLY A 57 2.82 12.31 16.40
CA GLY A 57 2.04 13.37 17.06
C GLY A 57 1.50 13.01 18.45
N GLY A 58 1.63 11.75 18.89
CA GLY A 58 1.17 11.31 20.21
C GLY A 58 -0.36 11.19 20.33
N THR A 59 -0.84 10.96 21.56
CA THR A 59 -2.24 10.57 21.82
C THR A 59 -3.28 11.66 21.50
N ALA A 60 -2.89 12.94 21.54
CA ALA A 60 -3.82 14.06 21.34
C ALA A 60 -4.37 14.15 19.90
N VAL A 61 -3.58 13.74 18.91
CA VAL A 61 -3.99 13.75 17.49
C VAL A 61 -4.67 12.45 17.06
N ALA A 62 -4.65 11.43 17.92
CA ALA A 62 -5.12 10.09 17.60
C ALA A 62 -6.59 10.03 17.17
N PRO A 63 -7.58 10.68 17.82
CA PRO A 63 -8.98 10.49 17.45
C PRO A 63 -9.28 10.86 15.98
N GLY A 64 -8.77 12.00 15.52
CA GLY A 64 -8.93 12.45 14.14
C GLY A 64 -8.16 11.56 13.15
N ALA A 65 -6.90 11.25 13.46
CA ALA A 65 -6.07 10.41 12.61
C ALA A 65 -6.61 8.97 12.49
N LEU A 66 -7.20 8.40 13.55
CA LEU A 66 -7.84 7.09 13.50
C LEU A 66 -9.08 7.08 12.61
N THR A 67 -9.83 8.18 12.60
CA THR A 67 -10.98 8.34 11.70
C THR A 67 -10.51 8.39 10.24
N GLU A 68 -9.42 9.11 9.96
CA GLU A 68 -8.80 9.16 8.63
C GLU A 68 -8.28 7.78 8.19
N ILE A 69 -7.58 7.06 9.08
CA ILE A 69 -7.08 5.70 8.83
C ILE A 69 -8.26 4.76 8.52
N SER A 70 -9.29 4.73 9.36
CA SER A 70 -10.46 3.86 9.17
C SER A 70 -11.17 4.16 7.85
N THR A 71 -11.45 5.43 7.56
CA THR A 71 -12.13 5.85 6.33
C THR A 71 -11.31 5.48 5.08
N GLY A 72 -9.99 5.61 5.15
CA GLY A 72 -9.12 5.18 4.07
C GLY A 72 -9.12 3.67 3.88
N LEU A 73 -9.04 2.89 4.97
CA LEU A 73 -9.09 1.42 4.94
C LEU A 73 -10.43 0.86 4.46
N ASP A 74 -11.55 1.55 4.68
CA ASP A 74 -12.87 1.16 4.16
C ASP A 74 -12.90 1.02 2.63
N ILE A 75 -12.08 1.80 1.92
CA ILE A 75 -11.93 1.70 0.45
C ILE A 75 -11.31 0.35 0.09
N PHE A 76 -10.28 -0.07 0.82
CA PHE A 76 -9.54 -1.32 0.60
C PHE A 76 -10.37 -2.54 1.02
N GLU A 77 -11.12 -2.43 2.11
CA GLU A 77 -12.07 -3.47 2.55
C GLU A 77 -13.13 -3.73 1.48
N LYS A 78 -13.76 -2.68 0.94
CA LYS A 78 -14.75 -2.81 -0.14
C LYS A 78 -14.13 -3.39 -1.41
N GLU A 79 -12.93 -2.94 -1.76
CA GLU A 79 -12.21 -3.42 -2.94
C GLU A 79 -11.87 -4.92 -2.82
N LEU A 80 -11.32 -5.36 -1.69
CA LEU A 80 -10.95 -6.76 -1.48
C LEU A 80 -12.20 -7.66 -1.51
N ASN A 81 -13.28 -7.24 -0.86
CA ASN A 81 -14.57 -7.93 -0.93
C ASN A 81 -15.13 -8.01 -2.36
N SER A 82 -15.00 -6.92 -3.14
CA SER A 82 -15.44 -6.87 -4.54
C SER A 82 -14.63 -7.81 -5.44
N ARG A 83 -13.31 -7.92 -5.21
CA ARG A 83 -12.44 -8.87 -5.93
C ARG A 83 -12.77 -10.33 -5.59
N GLY A 84 -13.22 -10.60 -4.37
CA GLY A 84 -13.63 -11.93 -3.94
C GLY A 84 -12.47 -12.93 -3.83
N THR A 85 -11.26 -12.44 -3.60
CA THR A 85 -10.01 -13.21 -3.54
C THR A 85 -9.28 -12.98 -2.22
N PRO A 86 -8.43 -13.91 -1.76
CA PRO A 86 -7.72 -13.76 -0.50
C PRO A 86 -6.72 -12.60 -0.47
N TYR A 87 -6.23 -12.18 -1.65
CA TYR A 87 -5.32 -11.05 -1.83
C TYR A 87 -5.84 -10.13 -2.93
N PHE A 88 -5.37 -8.88 -2.96
CA PHE A 88 -5.66 -7.99 -4.08
C PHE A 88 -5.11 -8.55 -5.41
N GLY A 89 -3.96 -9.24 -5.36
CA GLY A 89 -3.36 -9.98 -6.47
C GLY A 89 -4.08 -11.26 -6.91
N GLY A 90 -5.18 -11.64 -6.25
CA GLY A 90 -5.91 -12.88 -6.52
C GLY A 90 -5.58 -13.98 -5.53
N ASP A 91 -5.15 -15.15 -6.01
CA ASP A 91 -4.80 -16.31 -5.16
C ASP A 91 -3.48 -16.13 -4.40
N LYS A 92 -2.66 -15.16 -4.83
CA LYS A 92 -1.37 -14.83 -4.22
C LYS A 92 -1.25 -13.31 -4.06
N PRO A 93 -0.43 -12.81 -3.12
CA PRO A 93 -0.16 -11.38 -3.00
C PRO A 93 0.45 -10.83 -4.30
N GLY A 94 -0.07 -9.71 -4.78
CA GLY A 94 0.43 -8.97 -5.93
C GLY A 94 1.06 -7.63 -5.53
N MET A 95 1.31 -6.77 -6.51
CA MET A 95 1.98 -5.49 -6.27
C MET A 95 1.24 -4.61 -5.27
N LEU A 96 -0.09 -4.51 -5.39
CA LEU A 96 -0.90 -3.73 -4.45
C LEU A 96 -0.74 -4.24 -3.01
N ASP A 97 -0.82 -5.55 -2.79
CA ASP A 97 -0.64 -6.16 -1.48
C ASP A 97 0.71 -5.79 -0.88
N TYR A 98 1.80 -6.01 -1.63
CA TYR A 98 3.16 -5.75 -1.15
C TYR A 98 3.45 -4.26 -0.93
N MET A 99 2.87 -3.37 -1.73
CA MET A 99 3.13 -1.93 -1.59
C MET A 99 2.42 -1.30 -0.38
N ILE A 100 1.28 -1.86 0.07
CA ILE A 100 0.59 -1.39 1.28
C ILE A 100 1.04 -2.14 2.54
N TRP A 101 1.55 -3.37 2.39
CA TRP A 101 1.89 -4.25 3.52
C TRP A 101 2.83 -3.65 4.57
N PRO A 102 3.91 -2.90 4.23
CA PRO A 102 4.79 -2.31 5.24
C PRO A 102 4.05 -1.46 6.27
N TRP A 103 2.97 -0.81 5.85
CA TRP A 103 2.13 0.01 6.71
C TRP A 103 1.12 -0.80 7.51
N CYS A 104 0.53 -1.82 6.88
CA CYS A 104 -0.30 -2.80 7.59
C CYS A 104 0.48 -3.47 8.74
N GLU A 105 1.73 -3.86 8.50
CA GLU A 105 2.62 -4.40 9.54
C GLU A 105 2.88 -3.38 10.67
N ARG A 106 3.18 -2.13 10.31
CA ARG A 106 3.40 -1.03 11.28
C ARG A 106 2.15 -0.69 12.10
N SER A 107 0.95 -0.99 11.61
CA SER A 107 -0.30 -0.74 12.35
C SER A 107 -0.33 -1.43 13.72
N ALA A 108 0.43 -2.52 13.91
CA ALA A 108 0.59 -3.17 15.20
C ALA A 108 1.09 -2.22 16.30
N MET A 109 1.83 -1.15 15.94
CA MET A 109 2.28 -0.13 16.88
C MET A 109 1.13 0.68 17.50
N LEU A 110 -0.02 0.79 16.82
CA LEU A 110 -1.17 1.53 17.33
C LEU A 110 -1.65 0.98 18.67
N LYS A 111 -1.46 -0.33 18.93
CA LYS A 111 -1.78 -0.97 20.22
C LYS A 111 -1.01 -0.39 21.41
N TYR A 112 0.17 0.21 21.16
CA TYR A 112 1.02 0.79 22.20
C TYR A 112 0.94 2.32 22.25
N LEU A 113 0.46 2.94 21.18
CA LEU A 113 0.38 4.39 21.03
C LEU A 113 -0.99 4.94 21.39
N LEU A 114 -2.00 4.09 21.43
CA LEU A 114 -3.36 4.41 21.83
C LEU A 114 -3.61 3.88 23.25
N PRO A 115 -4.35 4.63 24.08
CA PRO A 115 -4.76 4.17 25.41
C PRO A 115 -5.72 2.99 25.36
#